data_AF-A0A9D6R4H0-F1
#
_entry.id   AF-A0A9D6R4H0-F1
#
_cell.length_a   1.000
_cell.length_b   1.000
_cell.length_c   1.000
_cell.angle_alpha   90.00
_cell.angle_beta   90.00
_cell.angle_gamma   90.00
#
_symmetry.space_group_name_H-M   'P 1'
#
loop_
_entity.id
_entity.type
_entity.pdbx_description
1 polymer ?
#
loop_
_entity_poly.entity_id
_entity_poly.type
_entity_poly.pdbx_seq_one_letter_code
_entity_poly.pdbx_strand_id
1 'polypeptide(L)'
;MLLDQTGLGEIALSPIGWSPQMILFRGLIPFTDQHRGLWASRPDGSEVRQIAVEEDFVGLPQFSPEGDRLALPVSDLSALPAGYGAGEPPANIIRILDLRDGHQAVIGPSVARQTVAGLEWTSDGLAALVGKWDADRAISAYRSAVVWSPAADGGGERVLLSTGASELSHLAACPDGSWLVAIQSGGDAQIVRADEKSLTTIAVRHGPALDWLACWQ
;
A
#
# COMPACT_ATOMS: atom_id res chain seq x y z
N MET A 1 -21.34 7.05 4.20
CA MET A 1 -22.18 7.35 3.03
C MET A 1 -22.28 8.86 2.93
N LEU A 2 -21.51 9.47 2.02
CA LEU A 2 -21.73 10.87 1.66
C LEU A 2 -22.89 10.88 0.67
N LEU A 3 -24.05 11.34 1.12
CA LEU A 3 -25.18 11.64 0.26
C LEU A 3 -24.82 12.94 -0.48
N ASP A 4 -24.96 12.94 -1.80
CA ASP A 4 -24.63 14.12 -2.61
C ASP A 4 -25.46 15.35 -2.18
N GLN A 5 -24.93 16.55 -2.42
CA GLN A 5 -25.65 17.82 -2.21
C GLN A 5 -26.66 18.15 -3.33
N THR A 6 -26.78 17.30 -4.35
CA THR A 6 -27.73 17.40 -5.47
C THR A 6 -29.11 16.81 -5.12
N GLY A 7 -29.23 16.08 -4.00
CA GLY A 7 -30.48 15.51 -3.52
C GLY A 7 -30.95 14.26 -4.29
N LEU A 8 -30.09 13.68 -5.14
CA LEU A 8 -30.44 12.52 -5.98
C LEU A 8 -30.07 11.18 -5.34
N GLY A 9 -29.16 11.16 -4.35
CA GLY A 9 -28.90 9.97 -3.53
C GLY A 9 -28.14 8.86 -4.26
N GLU A 10 -27.41 9.18 -5.34
CA GLU A 10 -26.80 8.20 -6.24
C GLU A 10 -25.29 7.96 -6.00
N ILE A 11 -24.67 8.71 -5.09
CA ILE A 11 -23.23 8.60 -4.84
C ILE A 11 -22.96 7.64 -3.65
N ALA A 12 -22.52 6.42 -3.97
CA ALA A 12 -22.01 5.48 -2.99
C ALA A 12 -20.47 5.58 -2.88
N LEU A 13 -20.00 6.69 -2.32
CA LEU A 13 -18.60 6.85 -1.90
C LEU A 13 -18.40 6.23 -0.52
N SER A 14 -17.53 5.23 -0.43
CA SER A 14 -17.10 4.62 0.83
C SER A 14 -15.80 5.26 1.29
N PRO A 15 -15.74 5.85 2.50
CA PRO A 15 -14.48 6.37 3.02
C PRO A 15 -13.48 5.22 3.20
N ILE A 16 -12.24 5.43 2.79
CA ILE A 16 -11.17 4.43 2.92
C ILE A 16 -9.92 4.97 3.64
N GLY A 17 -9.85 6.29 3.86
CA GLY A 17 -8.76 6.92 4.59
C GLY A 17 -8.99 8.41 4.76
N TRP A 18 -8.25 9.04 5.67
CA TRP A 18 -8.30 10.48 5.89
C TRP A 18 -6.97 11.02 6.40
N SER A 19 -6.74 12.30 6.15
CA SER A 19 -5.74 13.15 6.77
C SER A 19 -6.44 14.41 7.31
N PRO A 20 -5.76 15.30 8.07
CA PRO A 20 -6.37 16.55 8.52
C PRO A 20 -6.84 17.46 7.37
N GLN A 21 -6.33 17.27 6.14
CA GLN A 21 -6.64 18.09 4.98
C GLN A 21 -7.51 17.38 3.93
N MET A 22 -7.72 16.07 4.04
CA MET A 22 -8.34 15.29 2.98
C MET A 22 -9.07 14.05 3.48
N ILE A 23 -10.19 13.71 2.85
CA ILE A 23 -10.86 12.42 3.01
C ILE A 23 -10.78 11.69 1.66
N LEU A 24 -10.38 10.41 1.69
CA LEU A 24 -10.39 9.54 0.52
C LEU A 24 -11.61 8.64 0.51
N PHE A 25 -12.16 8.49 -0.69
CA PHE A 25 -13.31 7.64 -0.94
C PHE A 25 -13.04 6.70 -2.09
N ARG A 26 -13.54 5.47 -1.97
CA ARG A 26 -13.70 4.57 -3.09
C ARG A 26 -15.15 4.62 -3.59
N GLY A 27 -15.33 4.81 -4.88
CA GLY A 27 -16.65 4.64 -5.50
C GLY A 27 -17.05 3.18 -5.60
N LEU A 28 -18.25 2.87 -5.15
CA LEU A 28 -18.79 1.52 -5.16
C LEU A 28 -19.61 1.25 -6.43
N ILE A 29 -19.37 0.09 -7.04
CA ILE A 29 -20.24 -0.54 -8.05
C ILE A 29 -21.33 -1.34 -7.30
N PRO A 30 -22.60 -1.39 -7.77
CA PRO A 30 -23.10 -0.97 -9.08
C PRO A 30 -23.75 0.42 -9.13
N PHE A 31 -23.47 1.29 -8.15
CA PHE A 31 -24.29 2.49 -7.98
C PHE A 31 -24.17 3.46 -9.16
N THR A 32 -22.97 3.77 -9.67
CA THR A 32 -22.76 4.45 -10.96
C THR A 32 -21.33 4.21 -11.52
N ASP A 33 -21.19 4.05 -12.84
CA ASP A 33 -19.86 4.01 -13.49
C ASP A 33 -19.12 5.35 -13.39
N GLN A 34 -19.87 6.45 -13.29
CA GLN A 34 -19.34 7.81 -13.23
C GLN A 34 -18.51 8.09 -11.97
N HIS A 35 -18.75 7.35 -10.89
CA HIS A 35 -18.03 7.53 -9.62
C HIS A 35 -17.01 6.42 -9.36
N ARG A 36 -16.74 5.52 -10.33
CA ARG A 36 -15.79 4.41 -10.15
C ARG A 36 -14.36 4.93 -9.93
N GLY A 37 -13.65 4.34 -8.97
CA GLY A 37 -12.24 4.67 -8.66
C GLY A 37 -12.05 5.41 -7.34
N LEU A 38 -10.93 6.12 -7.24
CA LEU A 38 -10.48 6.81 -6.03
C LEU A 38 -10.79 8.30 -6.12
N TRP A 39 -11.44 8.81 -5.08
CA TRP A 39 -11.87 10.20 -4.96
C TRP A 39 -11.32 10.83 -3.69
N ALA A 40 -11.20 12.15 -3.71
CA ALA A 40 -10.79 12.94 -2.57
C ALA A 40 -11.72 14.15 -2.38
N SER A 41 -11.88 14.59 -1.13
CA SER A 41 -12.45 15.89 -0.79
C SER A 41 -11.71 16.52 0.38
N ARG A 42 -11.91 17.81 0.63
CA ARG A 42 -11.59 18.41 1.92
C ARG A 42 -12.52 17.86 3.02
N PRO A 43 -12.14 17.93 4.31
CA PRO A 43 -12.97 17.49 5.42
C PRO A 43 -14.30 18.25 5.56
N ASP A 44 -14.35 19.49 5.06
CA ASP A 44 -15.58 20.30 4.98
C ASP A 44 -16.52 19.89 3.83
N GLY A 45 -16.13 18.88 3.04
CA GLY A 45 -16.88 18.38 1.89
C GLY A 45 -16.66 19.14 0.58
N SER A 46 -15.84 20.20 0.58
CA SER A 46 -15.49 20.94 -0.64
C SER A 46 -14.40 20.23 -1.46
N GLU A 47 -14.18 20.69 -2.70
CA GLU A 47 -13.13 20.20 -3.61
C GLU A 47 -13.18 18.69 -3.89
N VAL A 48 -14.38 18.13 -4.02
CA VAL A 48 -14.57 16.74 -4.43
C VAL A 48 -13.99 16.54 -5.84
N ARG A 49 -13.02 15.64 -5.98
CA ARG A 49 -12.37 15.33 -7.27
C ARG A 49 -11.91 13.88 -7.34
N GLN A 50 -11.88 13.33 -8.54
CA GLN A 50 -11.29 12.02 -8.80
C GLN A 50 -9.76 12.12 -8.81
N ILE A 51 -9.08 11.16 -8.17
CA ILE A 51 -7.62 11.08 -8.06
C ILE A 51 -7.06 9.97 -8.96
N ALA A 52 -7.76 8.85 -9.07
CA ALA A 52 -7.40 7.73 -9.93
C ALA A 52 -8.66 7.00 -10.40
N VAL A 53 -8.63 6.43 -11.60
CA VAL A 53 -9.69 5.50 -12.03
C VAL A 53 -9.40 4.12 -11.44
N GLU A 54 -10.43 3.28 -11.27
CA GLU A 54 -10.28 1.95 -10.65
C GLU A 54 -9.30 1.04 -11.40
N GLU A 55 -9.16 1.21 -12.72
CA GLU A 55 -8.24 0.42 -13.54
C GLU A 55 -6.77 0.76 -13.28
N ASP A 56 -6.50 1.91 -12.64
CA ASP A 56 -5.13 2.36 -12.37
C ASP A 56 -4.54 1.68 -11.13
N PHE A 57 -5.35 1.25 -10.16
CA PHE A 57 -4.84 0.78 -8.87
C PHE A 57 -5.39 -0.59 -8.46
N VAL A 58 -4.58 -1.34 -7.71
CA VAL A 58 -4.87 -2.75 -7.35
C VAL A 58 -4.82 -3.01 -5.85
N GLY A 59 -4.65 -1.98 -5.03
CA GLY A 59 -4.54 -2.11 -3.59
C GLY A 59 -5.07 -0.90 -2.84
N LEU A 60 -4.94 -0.96 -1.51
CA LEU A 60 -5.35 0.14 -0.65
C LEU A 60 -4.32 1.28 -0.72
N PRO A 61 -4.76 2.53 -0.93
CA PRO A 61 -3.88 3.68 -0.84
C PRO A 61 -3.48 3.98 0.61
N GLN A 62 -2.34 4.64 0.77
CA GLN A 62 -1.85 5.04 2.09
C GLN A 62 -1.35 6.49 2.12
N PHE A 63 -1.88 7.29 3.03
CA PHE A 63 -1.40 8.65 3.30
C PHE A 63 -0.04 8.65 4.00
N SER A 64 0.82 9.60 3.64
CA SER A 64 1.98 9.93 4.47
C SER A 64 1.52 10.38 5.87
N PRO A 65 2.39 10.26 6.91
CA PRO A 65 2.04 10.69 8.26
C PRO A 65 1.61 12.16 8.32
N GLU A 66 2.25 13.01 7.50
CA GLU A 66 1.93 14.44 7.37
C GLU A 66 0.68 14.72 6.52
N GLY A 67 0.13 13.71 5.84
CA GLY A 67 -1.09 13.82 5.04
C GLY A 67 -0.92 14.56 3.70
N ASP A 68 0.31 14.88 3.31
CA ASP A 68 0.65 15.64 2.10
C ASP A 68 0.98 14.77 0.88
N ARG A 69 1.13 13.45 1.06
CA ARG A 69 1.41 12.48 0.00
C ARG A 69 0.49 11.27 0.08
N LEU A 70 0.28 10.64 -1.07
CA LEU A 70 -0.51 9.42 -1.19
C LEU A 70 0.27 8.35 -1.95
N ALA A 71 0.48 7.20 -1.33
CA ALA A 71 1.05 6.02 -1.97
C ALA A 71 -0.06 5.11 -2.53
N LEU A 72 0.09 4.71 -3.79
CA LEU A 72 -0.91 3.99 -4.56
C LEU A 72 -0.26 2.77 -5.24
N PRO A 73 -0.63 1.53 -4.89
CA PRO A 73 -0.25 0.35 -5.67
C PRO A 73 -0.97 0.39 -7.03
N VAL A 74 -0.21 0.52 -8.12
CA VAL A 74 -0.74 0.65 -9.49
C VAL A 74 -0.27 -0.47 -10.39
N SER A 75 -1.14 -0.93 -11.29
CA SER A 75 -0.83 -1.94 -12.33
C SER A 75 -0.56 -1.32 -13.71
N ASP A 76 -0.38 0.00 -13.75
CA ASP A 76 -0.13 0.75 -14.99
C ASP A 76 1.15 0.25 -15.69
N LEU A 77 0.94 -0.60 -16.71
CA LEU A 77 1.99 -1.18 -17.53
C LEU A 77 2.77 -0.13 -18.33
N SER A 78 2.19 1.05 -18.57
CA SER A 78 2.81 2.14 -19.33
C SER A 78 3.79 2.98 -18.49
N ALA A 79 3.64 2.94 -17.16
CA ALA A 79 4.52 3.60 -16.20
C ALA A 79 5.70 2.72 -15.75
N LEU A 80 5.78 1.47 -16.23
CA LEU A 80 6.85 0.57 -15.86
C LEU A 80 8.17 0.94 -16.57
N PRO A 81 9.33 0.91 -15.89
CA PRO A 81 10.63 1.10 -16.53
C PRO A 81 10.86 0.12 -17.70
N ALA A 82 11.61 0.54 -18.72
CA ALA A 82 11.90 -0.33 -19.87
C ALA A 82 12.54 -1.67 -19.41
N GLY A 83 11.94 -2.80 -19.78
CA GLY A 83 12.35 -4.15 -19.34
C GLY A 83 11.40 -4.80 -18.34
N TYR A 84 10.42 -4.06 -17.83
CA TYR A 84 9.27 -4.61 -17.11
C TYR A 84 8.19 -5.06 -18.11
N GLY A 85 7.68 -6.29 -17.95
CA GLY A 85 6.53 -6.78 -18.71
C GLY A 85 6.84 -7.96 -19.64
N ALA A 86 6.61 -9.18 -19.12
CA ALA A 86 6.14 -10.36 -19.85
C ALA A 86 6.07 -11.50 -18.82
N GLY A 87 4.92 -11.66 -18.16
CA GLY A 87 4.66 -12.73 -17.20
C GLY A 87 3.34 -12.50 -16.49
N GLU A 88 2.53 -13.56 -16.39
CA GLU A 88 1.34 -13.57 -15.54
C GLU A 88 1.76 -13.93 -14.10
N PRO A 89 1.27 -13.20 -13.09
CA PRO A 89 0.50 -11.96 -13.12
C PRO A 89 1.41 -10.73 -13.31
N PRO A 90 0.82 -9.58 -13.70
CA PRO A 90 1.56 -8.34 -13.81
C PRO A 90 2.21 -7.94 -12.47
N ALA A 91 3.47 -7.53 -12.53
CA ALA A 91 4.09 -6.76 -11.45
C ALA A 91 3.31 -5.46 -11.24
N ASN A 92 3.17 -5.03 -10.00
CA ASN A 92 2.66 -3.70 -9.66
C ASN A 92 3.78 -2.82 -9.11
N ILE A 93 3.63 -1.51 -9.27
CA ILE A 93 4.53 -0.48 -8.76
C ILE A 93 3.76 0.42 -7.80
N ILE A 94 4.45 1.36 -7.18
CA ILE A 94 3.85 2.33 -6.28
C ILE A 94 3.96 3.71 -6.92
N ARG A 95 2.82 4.35 -7.15
CA ARG A 95 2.75 5.76 -7.48
C ARG A 95 2.66 6.57 -6.19
N ILE A 96 3.53 7.56 -6.05
CA ILE A 96 3.50 8.55 -4.97
C ILE A 96 2.96 9.84 -5.57
N LEU A 97 1.80 10.29 -5.10
CA LEU A 97 1.19 11.56 -5.48
C LEU A 97 1.47 12.59 -4.39
N ASP A 98 2.06 13.73 -4.75
CA ASP A 98 2.08 14.93 -3.91
C ASP A 98 0.72 15.62 -4.03
N LEU A 99 0.04 15.77 -2.89
CA LEU A 99 -1.33 16.28 -2.85
C LEU A 99 -1.38 17.81 -2.90
N ARG A 100 -0.24 18.50 -2.77
CA ARG A 100 -0.15 19.95 -2.74
C ARG A 100 -0.11 20.55 -4.14
N ASP A 101 0.66 19.93 -5.04
CA ASP A 101 0.88 20.41 -6.41
C ASP A 101 0.51 19.39 -7.49
N GLY A 102 0.16 18.15 -7.10
CA GLY A 102 -0.20 17.08 -8.03
C GLY A 102 0.98 16.38 -8.68
N HIS A 103 2.22 16.68 -8.27
CA HIS A 103 3.41 16.02 -8.79
C HIS A 103 3.38 14.51 -8.49
N GLN A 104 3.87 13.70 -9.42
CA GLN A 104 3.86 12.24 -9.30
C GLN A 104 5.28 11.68 -9.38
N ALA A 105 5.58 10.72 -8.50
CA ALA A 105 6.75 9.88 -8.58
C ALA A 105 6.33 8.41 -8.65
N VAL A 106 7.19 7.57 -9.21
CA VAL A 106 6.98 6.13 -9.28
C VAL A 106 8.16 5.45 -8.62
N ILE A 107 7.87 4.54 -7.69
CA ILE A 107 8.84 3.67 -7.03
C ILE A 107 8.38 2.23 -7.14
N GLY A 108 9.28 1.29 -6.98
CA GLY A 108 8.95 -0.12 -7.06
C GLY A 108 10.14 -1.03 -6.84
N PRO A 109 9.89 -2.34 -6.79
CA PRO A 109 10.94 -3.33 -6.59
C PRO A 109 11.91 -3.30 -7.77
N SER A 110 13.21 -3.35 -7.50
CA SER A 110 14.27 -3.31 -8.52
C SER A 110 14.29 -4.52 -9.46
N VAL A 111 13.59 -5.61 -9.11
CA VAL A 111 13.53 -6.84 -9.91
C VAL A 111 12.17 -6.99 -10.60
N ALA A 112 12.21 -7.24 -11.91
CA ALA A 112 11.02 -7.53 -12.70
C ALA A 112 10.24 -8.76 -12.15
N ARG A 113 8.91 -8.75 -12.31
CA ARG A 113 7.97 -9.78 -11.82
C ARG A 113 7.82 -9.88 -10.30
N GLN A 114 8.19 -8.82 -9.58
CA GLN A 114 7.84 -8.68 -8.18
C GLN A 114 6.56 -7.87 -8.00
N THR A 115 5.79 -8.22 -6.97
CA THR A 115 4.59 -7.49 -6.56
C THR A 115 4.81 -6.81 -5.23
N VAL A 116 4.10 -5.72 -5.00
CA VAL A 116 4.12 -4.93 -3.77
C VAL A 116 2.76 -4.95 -3.08
N ALA A 117 2.77 -5.08 -1.76
CA ALA A 117 1.58 -5.01 -0.91
C ALA A 117 1.96 -4.50 0.49
N GLY A 118 0.95 -4.29 1.35
CA GLY A 118 1.18 -3.91 2.75
C GLY A 118 2.03 -2.65 2.88
N LEU A 119 1.61 -1.58 2.20
CA LEU A 119 2.30 -0.31 2.23
C LEU A 119 2.28 0.26 3.64
N GLU A 120 3.43 0.77 4.09
CA GLU A 120 3.54 1.43 5.37
C GLU A 120 4.55 2.59 5.34
N TRP A 121 4.11 3.80 5.68
CA TRP A 121 5.02 4.93 5.83
C TRP A 121 5.85 4.83 7.13
N THR A 122 7.14 5.04 7.01
CA THR A 122 8.12 5.07 8.11
C THR A 122 8.81 6.43 8.15
N SER A 123 9.63 6.68 9.18
CA SER A 123 10.50 7.86 9.23
C SER A 123 11.50 7.92 8.07
N ASP A 124 11.86 6.76 7.51
CA ASP A 124 12.93 6.60 6.52
C ASP A 124 12.39 6.58 5.08
N GLY A 125 11.07 6.48 4.91
CA GLY A 125 10.41 6.45 3.62
C GLY A 125 9.14 5.59 3.60
N LEU A 126 8.88 4.98 2.44
CA LEU A 126 7.75 4.06 2.29
C LEU A 126 8.26 2.63 2.34
N ALA A 127 7.76 1.84 3.27
CA ALA A 127 8.01 0.41 3.34
C ALA A 127 6.89 -0.38 2.65
N ALA A 128 7.22 -1.55 2.12
CA ALA A 128 6.24 -2.50 1.59
C ALA A 128 6.74 -3.94 1.70
N LEU A 129 5.78 -4.86 1.61
CA LEU A 129 6.05 -6.27 1.34
C LEU A 129 6.29 -6.47 -0.15
N VAL A 130 7.34 -7.21 -0.49
CA VAL A 130 7.72 -7.56 -1.85
C VAL A 130 7.58 -9.07 -2.03
N GLY A 131 6.77 -9.44 -3.02
CA GLY A 131 6.44 -10.81 -3.37
C GLY A 131 6.91 -11.20 -4.75
N LYS A 132 7.00 -12.51 -4.95
CA LYS A 132 7.16 -13.12 -6.27
C LYS A 132 5.97 -14.01 -6.54
N TRP A 133 5.55 -14.06 -7.80
CA TRP A 133 4.52 -15.01 -8.20
C TRP A 133 4.97 -16.44 -7.99
N ASP A 134 4.13 -17.20 -7.30
CA ASP A 134 4.22 -18.64 -7.15
C ASP A 134 3.18 -19.26 -8.08
N ALA A 135 3.64 -19.78 -9.21
CA ALA A 135 2.76 -20.35 -10.24
C ALA A 135 2.05 -21.63 -9.77
N ASP A 136 2.66 -22.39 -8.86
CA ASP A 136 2.08 -23.64 -8.35
C ASP A 136 0.90 -23.36 -7.42
N ARG A 137 1.00 -22.27 -6.65
CA ARG A 137 -0.05 -21.83 -5.71
C ARG A 137 -1.01 -20.80 -6.29
N ALA A 138 -0.70 -20.25 -7.48
CA ALA A 138 -1.41 -19.13 -8.09
C ALA A 138 -1.59 -17.92 -7.16
N ILE A 139 -0.55 -17.58 -6.39
CA ILE A 139 -0.53 -16.42 -5.49
C ILE A 139 0.81 -15.67 -5.55
N SER A 140 0.83 -14.42 -5.09
CA SER A 140 2.08 -13.74 -4.78
C SER A 140 2.57 -14.15 -3.39
N ALA A 141 3.75 -14.77 -3.31
CA ALA A 141 4.40 -15.10 -2.05
C ALA A 141 5.31 -13.96 -1.62
N TYR A 142 4.88 -13.19 -0.61
CA TYR A 142 5.65 -12.09 -0.03
C TYR A 142 6.71 -12.63 0.91
N ARG A 143 7.99 -12.35 0.62
CA ARG A 143 9.13 -12.92 1.36
C ARG A 143 10.19 -11.90 1.69
N SER A 144 9.99 -10.66 1.28
CA SER A 144 10.87 -9.56 1.63
C SER A 144 10.04 -8.38 2.06
N ALA A 145 10.56 -7.62 3.01
CA ALA A 145 10.08 -6.28 3.31
C ALA A 145 11.20 -5.31 2.95
N VAL A 146 10.85 -4.25 2.25
CA VAL A 146 11.80 -3.26 1.75
C VAL A 146 11.31 -1.87 2.09
N VAL A 147 12.23 -0.90 2.12
CA VAL A 147 11.92 0.53 2.23
C VAL A 147 12.53 1.27 1.06
N TRP A 148 11.77 2.21 0.50
CA TRP A 148 12.27 3.21 -0.44
C TRP A 148 12.28 4.56 0.26
N SER A 149 13.45 5.20 0.28
CA SER A 149 13.52 6.60 0.68
C SER A 149 13.01 7.47 -0.47
N PRO A 150 11.96 8.29 -0.27
CA PRO A 150 11.39 9.11 -1.33
C PRO A 150 12.28 10.34 -1.56
N ALA A 151 13.46 10.14 -2.12
CA ALA A 151 14.24 11.20 -2.75
C ALA A 151 13.71 11.42 -4.18
N ALA A 152 13.74 12.67 -4.66
CA ALA A 152 13.19 13.11 -5.94
C ALA A 152 13.83 12.44 -7.17
N ASP A 153 14.90 11.67 -6.99
CA ASP A 153 15.68 10.96 -7.99
C ASP A 153 15.43 9.44 -8.02
N GLY A 154 14.36 8.97 -7.36
CA GLY A 154 14.02 7.54 -7.35
C GLY A 154 14.83 6.77 -6.31
N GLY A 155 14.82 7.28 -5.07
CA GLY A 155 15.70 6.84 -3.98
C GLY A 155 15.81 5.33 -3.80
N GLY A 156 17.01 4.93 -3.35
CA GLY A 156 17.45 3.55 -3.32
C GLY A 156 16.52 2.62 -2.53
N GLU A 157 16.27 1.45 -3.10
CA GLU A 157 15.63 0.33 -2.41
C GLU A 157 16.59 -0.23 -1.35
N ARG A 158 16.11 -0.35 -0.11
CA ARG A 158 16.82 -1.02 0.98
C ARG A 158 15.98 -2.18 1.50
N VAL A 159 16.55 -3.38 1.47
CA VAL A 159 15.91 -4.57 2.06
C VAL A 159 15.99 -4.47 3.58
N LEU A 160 14.84 -4.54 4.22
CA LEU A 160 14.72 -4.52 5.68
C LEU A 160 14.73 -5.94 6.27
N LEU A 161 14.01 -6.86 5.64
CA LEU A 161 13.93 -8.27 6.02
C LEU A 161 13.77 -9.13 4.78
N SER A 162 14.42 -10.29 4.76
CA SER A 162 14.11 -11.35 3.80
C SER A 162 13.92 -12.66 4.55
N THR A 163 12.75 -13.26 4.40
CA THR A 163 12.46 -14.60 4.86
C THR A 163 12.76 -15.58 3.72
N GLY A 164 13.35 -16.73 4.05
CA GLY A 164 13.63 -17.76 3.06
C GLY A 164 12.34 -18.42 2.56
N ALA A 165 11.84 -19.40 3.32
CA ALA A 165 10.62 -20.14 2.97
C ALA A 165 9.34 -19.50 3.51
N SER A 166 9.43 -18.74 4.60
CA SER A 166 8.28 -18.20 5.32
C SER A 166 7.68 -17.00 4.61
N GLU A 167 6.36 -16.85 4.73
CA GLU A 167 5.60 -15.79 4.05
C GLU A 167 5.39 -14.61 5.00
N LEU A 168 5.59 -13.39 4.52
CA LEU A 168 5.25 -12.17 5.24
C LEU A 168 3.81 -11.80 4.90
N SER A 169 2.97 -11.53 5.90
CA SER A 169 1.56 -11.19 5.65
C SER A 169 1.21 -9.76 5.98
N HIS A 170 1.84 -9.16 7.00
CA HIS A 170 1.55 -7.81 7.45
C HIS A 170 2.81 -7.07 7.87
N LEU A 171 2.75 -5.75 7.73
CA LEU A 171 3.80 -4.79 8.07
C LEU A 171 3.16 -3.64 8.83
N ALA A 172 3.82 -3.15 9.88
CA ALA A 172 3.42 -1.93 10.57
C ALA A 172 4.63 -1.15 11.05
N ALA A 173 4.62 0.17 10.89
CA ALA A 173 5.66 1.06 11.36
C ALA A 173 5.37 1.47 12.79
N CYS A 174 6.40 1.52 13.62
CA CYS A 174 6.29 2.03 14.98
C CYS A 174 6.78 3.49 15.06
N PRO A 175 6.20 4.32 15.94
CA PRO A 175 6.62 5.71 16.13
C PRO A 175 8.08 5.89 16.54
N ASP A 176 8.72 4.86 17.10
CA ASP A 176 10.13 4.88 17.50
C ASP A 176 11.10 4.49 16.38
N GLY A 177 10.60 4.33 15.15
CA GLY A 177 11.40 3.93 13.98
C GLY A 177 11.62 2.43 13.87
N SER A 178 11.19 1.63 14.86
CA SER A 178 11.11 0.17 14.70
C SER A 178 9.88 -0.22 13.88
N TRP A 179 9.74 -1.51 13.59
CA TRP A 179 8.67 -2.01 12.72
C TRP A 179 8.24 -3.41 13.16
N LEU A 180 6.97 -3.72 12.97
CA LEU A 180 6.39 -5.03 13.21
C LEU A 180 6.15 -5.75 11.89
N VAL A 181 6.49 -7.03 11.85
CA VAL A 181 6.22 -7.90 10.71
C VAL A 181 5.54 -9.16 11.20
N ALA A 182 4.45 -9.52 10.53
CA ALA A 182 3.82 -10.82 10.70
C ALA A 182 4.42 -11.83 9.71
N ILE A 183 5.00 -12.90 10.25
CA ILE A 183 5.56 -14.02 9.50
C ILE A 183 4.65 -15.23 9.67
N GLN A 184 4.06 -15.68 8.57
CA GLN A 184 3.18 -16.84 8.55
C GLN A 184 3.96 -18.13 8.28
N SER A 185 3.75 -19.12 9.13
CA SER A 185 4.41 -20.42 9.05
C SER A 185 3.53 -21.51 9.64
N GLY A 186 3.21 -22.55 8.85
CA GLY A 186 2.54 -23.75 9.36
C GLY A 186 1.18 -23.53 10.02
N GLY A 187 0.47 -22.46 9.65
CA GLY A 187 -0.81 -22.09 10.26
C GLY A 187 -0.68 -21.24 11.53
N ASP A 188 0.53 -20.81 11.89
CA ASP A 188 0.76 -19.82 12.94
C ASP A 188 1.27 -18.50 12.34
N ALA A 189 1.11 -17.41 13.08
CA ALA A 189 1.70 -16.12 12.78
C ALA A 189 2.67 -15.70 13.89
N GLN A 190 3.94 -15.52 13.54
CA GLN A 190 4.94 -14.93 14.42
C GLN A 190 4.95 -13.42 14.18
N ILE A 191 4.83 -12.65 15.26
CA ILE A 191 4.97 -11.20 15.21
C ILE A 191 6.39 -10.88 15.64
N VAL A 192 7.16 -10.34 14.71
CA VAL A 192 8.55 -9.95 14.91
C VAL A 192 8.60 -8.45 14.98
N ARG A 193 9.25 -7.94 16.03
CA ARG A 193 9.71 -6.57 16.09
C ARG A 193 11.10 -6.50 15.49
N ALA A 194 11.28 -5.58 14.57
CA ALA A 194 12.51 -5.39 13.84
C ALA A 194 12.99 -3.95 14.04
N ASP A 195 14.29 -3.77 14.10
CA ASP A 195 14.98 -2.50 13.96
C ASP A 195 16.17 -2.71 13.00
N GLU A 196 17.01 -1.69 12.78
CA GLU A 196 18.16 -1.82 11.88
C GLU A 196 19.18 -2.89 12.31
N LYS A 197 19.17 -3.31 13.57
CA LYS A 197 20.22 -4.12 14.19
C LYS A 197 19.74 -5.49 14.64
N SER A 198 18.43 -5.68 14.82
CA SER A 198 17.90 -6.85 15.48
C SER A 198 16.49 -7.22 14.99
N LEU A 199 16.20 -8.52 15.07
CA LEU A 199 14.89 -9.10 14.89
C LEU A 199 14.55 -9.86 16.17
N THR A 200 13.45 -9.49 16.81
CA THR A 200 12.99 -10.09 18.06
C THR A 200 11.55 -10.55 17.91
N THR A 201 11.30 -11.84 18.08
CA THR A 201 9.92 -12.36 18.15
C THR A 201 9.28 -11.86 19.44
N ILE A 202 8.20 -11.10 19.32
CA ILE A 202 7.48 -10.52 20.47
C ILE A 202 6.19 -11.27 20.78
N ALA A 203 5.62 -11.98 19.81
CA ALA A 203 4.43 -12.80 20.01
C ALA A 203 4.35 -13.91 18.97
N VAL A 204 3.65 -14.99 19.34
CA VAL A 204 3.21 -16.04 18.42
C VAL A 204 1.71 -16.17 18.58
N ARG A 205 0.99 -16.05 17.47
CA ARG A 205 -0.45 -16.28 17.39
C ARG A 205 -0.69 -17.62 16.72
N HIS A 206 -1.38 -18.49 17.43
CA HIS A 206 -1.89 -19.74 16.88
C HIS A 206 -3.25 -19.52 16.23
N GLY A 207 -3.49 -20.10 15.05
CA GLY A 207 -4.77 -20.04 14.37
C GLY A 207 -4.74 -19.24 13.06
N PRO A 208 -5.87 -18.67 12.60
CA PRO A 208 -5.97 -18.16 11.24
C PRO A 208 -4.96 -17.03 10.95
N ALA A 209 -4.89 -16.61 9.68
CA ALA A 209 -4.10 -15.44 9.30
C ALA A 209 -4.48 -14.21 10.15
N LEU A 210 -3.53 -13.28 10.32
CA LEU A 210 -3.84 -11.96 10.87
C LEU A 210 -4.68 -11.18 9.85
N ASP A 211 -5.62 -10.38 10.35
CA ASP A 211 -6.42 -9.49 9.50
C ASP A 211 -5.80 -8.10 9.37
N TRP A 212 -5.08 -7.67 10.42
CA TRP A 212 -4.36 -6.40 10.46
C TRP A 212 -3.24 -6.46 11.50
N LEU A 213 -2.28 -5.56 11.37
CA LEU A 213 -1.19 -5.33 12.32
C LEU A 213 -0.99 -3.83 12.44
N ALA A 214 -0.77 -3.32 13.66
CA ALA A 214 -0.49 -1.92 13.89
C ALA A 214 0.36 -1.75 15.15
N CYS A 215 1.11 -0.66 15.20
CA CYS A 215 1.91 -0.27 16.33
C CYS A 215 1.31 1.00 16.95
N TRP A 216 0.88 0.91 18.20
CA TRP A 216 0.19 1.98 18.94
C TRP A 216 1.01 2.35 20.17
N GLN A 217 0.93 3.61 20.60
CA GLN A 217 1.44 4.08 21.90
C GLN A 217 0.33 4.06 22.96
#